data_AF-A0A2D9QTN3-F1
#
_entry.id   AF-A0A2D9QTN3-F1
#
_cell.length_a   1.000
_cell.length_b   1.000
_cell.length_c   1.000
_cell.angle_alpha   90.00
_cell.angle_beta   90.00
_cell.angle_gamma   90.00
#
_symmetry.space_group_name_H-M   'P 1'
#
loop_
_entity.id
_entity.type
_entity.pdbx_description
1 polymer ?
#
loop_
_entity_poly.entity_id
_entity_poly.type
_entity_poly.pdbx_seq_one_letter_code
_entity_poly.pdbx_strand_id
1 'polypeptide(L)'
;MTIRNWMKGTIVPILTLMLLSSMFLSTEAAIDKASIVGIWLFDEGSGNKVKDSSDNGNHGNLVNKPEWDNDGKFGKALSFETAKSSYALVPLSHSNSITVAAWAKYTALPTTNIGLFHAQASEEQGGNPNTKVVGIWVENTKMLWGRLIGPDNARKNFPKTKALDAKKWYHIAVTADAKTKKGKQYV
;
A
#
# COMPACT_ATOMS: atom_id res chain seq x y z
N MET A 1 -53.59 44.09 -4.83
CA MET A 1 -52.78 42.93 -5.26
C MET A 1 -51.36 43.15 -4.75
N THR A 2 -50.98 42.48 -3.67
CA THR A 2 -49.84 42.86 -2.81
C THR A 2 -48.56 42.14 -3.24
N ILE A 3 -47.45 42.90 -3.31
CA ILE A 3 -46.08 42.51 -3.71
C ILE A 3 -45.55 41.24 -3.00
N ARG A 4 -46.15 40.90 -1.86
CA ARG A 4 -45.78 39.77 -0.98
C ARG A 4 -45.92 38.38 -1.62
N ASN A 5 -46.71 38.22 -2.69
CA ASN A 5 -46.87 36.93 -3.39
C ASN A 5 -45.84 36.69 -4.50
N TRP A 6 -45.12 37.73 -4.95
CA TRP A 6 -44.13 37.59 -6.02
C TRP A 6 -42.80 37.00 -5.52
N MET A 7 -42.46 37.18 -4.25
CA MET A 7 -41.21 36.68 -3.65
C MET A 7 -41.24 35.18 -3.29
N LYS A 8 -42.42 34.54 -3.22
CA LYS A 8 -42.53 33.13 -2.82
C LYS A 8 -42.49 32.15 -4.00
N GLY A 9 -42.81 32.61 -5.22
CA GLY A 9 -42.93 31.75 -6.40
C GLY A 9 -41.63 31.54 -7.20
N THR A 10 -40.67 32.46 -7.10
CA THR A 10 -39.45 32.44 -7.94
C THR A 10 -38.15 32.29 -7.16
N ILE A 11 -38.12 32.59 -5.85
CA ILE A 11 -36.88 32.52 -5.06
C ILE A 11 -36.56 31.09 -4.60
N VAL A 12 -37.59 30.26 -4.33
CA VAL A 12 -37.42 28.88 -3.87
C VAL A 12 -36.89 27.91 -4.97
N PRO A 13 -37.35 27.95 -6.24
CA PRO A 13 -36.81 27.05 -7.26
C PRO A 13 -35.40 27.43 -7.75
N ILE A 14 -34.96 28.68 -7.54
CA ILE A 14 -33.60 29.13 -7.91
C ILE A 14 -32.56 28.62 -6.90
N LEU A 15 -32.90 28.53 -5.60
CA LEU A 15 -31.99 27.97 -4.60
C LEU A 15 -31.85 26.44 -4.69
N THR A 16 -32.90 25.71 -5.07
CA THR A 16 -32.82 24.25 -5.24
C THR A 16 -32.04 23.85 -6.50
N LEU A 17 -32.04 24.67 -7.55
CA LEU A 17 -31.20 24.44 -8.74
C LEU A 17 -29.70 24.69 -8.45
N MET A 18 -29.38 25.64 -7.57
CA MET A 18 -27.98 25.89 -7.16
C MET A 18 -27.42 24.76 -6.27
N LEU A 19 -28.25 24.12 -5.44
CA LEU A 19 -27.80 22.99 -4.58
C LEU A 19 -27.58 21.67 -5.35
N LEU A 20 -28.18 21.47 -6.52
CA LEU A 20 -27.87 20.30 -7.37
C LEU A 20 -26.54 20.46 -8.15
N SER A 21 -25.96 21.67 -8.13
CA SER A 21 -24.66 21.97 -8.76
C SER A 21 -23.46 21.80 -7.84
N SER A 22 -23.66 21.33 -6.61
CA SER A 22 -22.56 20.80 -5.79
C SER A 22 -22.08 19.49 -6.41
N MET A 23 -21.42 19.63 -7.55
CA MET A 23 -20.56 18.64 -8.15
C MET A 23 -19.81 17.98 -7.01
N PHE A 24 -19.98 16.68 -6.88
CA PHE A 24 -19.00 15.87 -6.21
C PHE A 24 -17.67 16.18 -6.90
N LEU A 25 -16.85 17.03 -6.27
CA LEU A 25 -15.43 17.10 -6.56
C LEU A 25 -14.87 15.76 -6.13
N SER A 26 -15.04 14.75 -6.96
CA SER A 26 -14.22 13.55 -6.90
C SER A 26 -12.81 14.02 -7.26
N THR A 27 -12.00 14.26 -6.22
CA THR A 27 -10.55 14.27 -6.41
C THR A 27 -10.19 12.85 -6.79
N GLU A 28 -10.09 12.62 -8.09
CA GLU A 28 -9.47 11.42 -8.60
C GLU A 28 -7.97 11.66 -8.49
N ALA A 29 -7.34 11.01 -7.52
CA ALA A 29 -5.89 10.97 -7.45
C ALA A 29 -5.41 10.14 -8.65
N ALA A 30 -5.16 10.81 -9.77
CA ALA A 30 -4.56 10.18 -10.93
C ALA A 30 -3.15 9.73 -10.56
N ILE A 31 -2.86 8.45 -10.77
CA ILE A 31 -1.49 7.95 -10.63
C ILE A 31 -0.70 8.51 -11.82
N ASP A 32 0.29 9.35 -11.53
CA ASP A 32 1.27 9.73 -12.54
C ASP A 32 2.07 8.50 -12.92
N LYS A 33 1.85 7.99 -14.14
CA LYS A 33 2.54 6.81 -14.67
C LYS A 33 4.06 6.97 -14.65
N ALA A 34 4.56 8.19 -14.82
CA ALA A 34 6.00 8.47 -14.75
C ALA A 34 6.57 8.30 -13.34
N SER A 35 5.73 8.39 -12.30
CA SER A 35 6.13 8.20 -10.91
C SER A 35 6.07 6.73 -10.44
N ILE A 36 5.48 5.84 -11.24
CA ILE A 36 5.34 4.42 -10.91
C ILE A 36 6.70 3.76 -11.05
N VAL A 37 7.17 3.13 -9.97
CA VAL A 37 8.41 2.33 -9.99
C VAL A 37 8.13 0.89 -10.42
N GLY A 38 7.01 0.31 -10.00
CA GLY A 38 6.61 -1.04 -10.40
C GLY A 38 5.20 -1.38 -9.92
N ILE A 39 4.56 -2.31 -10.62
CA ILE A 39 3.22 -2.81 -10.30
C ILE A 39 3.26 -4.33 -10.39
N TRP A 40 2.99 -5.05 -9.30
CA TRP A 40 2.86 -6.51 -9.33
C TRP A 40 1.43 -6.89 -8.96
N LEU A 41 0.68 -7.38 -9.95
CA LEU A 41 -0.74 -7.74 -9.78
C LEU A 41 -0.92 -9.17 -9.25
N PHE A 42 0.11 -10.02 -9.42
CA PHE A 42 0.11 -11.42 -9.02
C PHE A 42 -0.97 -12.27 -9.73
N ASP A 43 -1.24 -12.00 -11.00
CA ASP A 43 -2.26 -12.71 -11.80
C ASP A 43 -1.72 -13.94 -12.57
N GLU A 44 -0.41 -14.18 -12.56
CA GLU A 44 0.27 -15.22 -13.34
C GLU A 44 -0.16 -16.64 -12.92
N GLY A 45 -0.37 -16.84 -11.62
CA GLY A 45 -0.91 -18.08 -11.06
C GLY A 45 -0.02 -19.32 -11.19
N SER A 46 1.20 -19.18 -11.71
CA SER A 46 2.16 -20.28 -11.82
C SER A 46 3.59 -19.77 -12.06
N GLY A 47 4.57 -20.66 -11.92
CA GLY A 47 5.99 -20.34 -12.13
C GLY A 47 6.63 -19.63 -10.94
N ASN A 48 7.85 -19.13 -11.15
CA ASN A 48 8.71 -18.56 -10.11
C ASN A 48 8.98 -17.06 -10.28
N LYS A 49 8.19 -16.37 -11.12
CA LYS A 49 8.34 -14.94 -11.39
C LYS A 49 7.08 -14.17 -11.06
N VAL A 50 7.25 -12.92 -10.67
CA VAL A 50 6.17 -11.93 -10.55
C VAL A 50 6.42 -10.83 -11.56
N LYS A 51 5.50 -10.64 -12.50
CA LYS A 51 5.67 -9.69 -13.60
C LYS A 51 5.33 -8.30 -13.11
N ASP A 52 6.29 -7.40 -13.23
CA ASP A 52 6.01 -5.97 -13.27
C ASP A 52 5.11 -5.62 -14.47
N SER A 53 3.90 -5.16 -14.18
CA SER A 53 2.90 -4.67 -15.12
C SER A 53 3.07 -3.19 -15.46
N SER A 54 4.05 -2.51 -14.86
CA SER A 54 4.52 -1.21 -15.33
C SER A 54 5.44 -1.35 -16.55
N ASP A 55 5.82 -0.22 -17.14
CA ASP A 55 6.74 -0.17 -18.28
C ASP A 55 8.22 -0.24 -17.87
N ASN A 56 8.52 -0.47 -16.58
CA ASN A 56 9.90 -0.42 -16.06
C ASN A 56 10.63 -1.76 -16.01
N GLY A 57 9.94 -2.88 -16.25
CA GLY A 57 10.57 -4.20 -16.32
C GLY A 57 11.15 -4.73 -15.00
N ASN A 58 10.68 -4.25 -13.84
CA ASN A 58 11.13 -4.69 -12.51
C ASN A 58 10.50 -6.03 -12.10
N HIS A 59 10.55 -7.03 -13.00
CA HIS A 59 10.05 -8.37 -12.71
C HIS A 59 10.80 -8.97 -11.51
N GLY A 60 10.06 -9.60 -10.61
CA GLY A 60 10.61 -10.25 -9.43
C GLY A 60 10.69 -11.76 -9.54
N ASN A 61 11.36 -12.38 -8.57
CA ASN A 61 11.46 -13.82 -8.40
C ASN A 61 10.85 -14.24 -7.07
N LEU A 62 10.26 -15.43 -7.04
CA LEU A 62 9.76 -16.06 -5.82
C LEU A 62 10.89 -16.79 -5.10
N VAL A 63 11.11 -16.45 -3.83
CA VAL A 63 12.16 -17.03 -2.98
C VAL A 63 11.54 -17.92 -1.92
N ASN A 64 12.14 -19.09 -1.69
CA ASN A 64 11.64 -20.13 -0.78
C ASN A 64 10.22 -20.61 -1.11
N LYS A 65 9.78 -20.48 -2.37
CA LYS A 65 8.55 -21.09 -2.92
C LYS A 65 7.25 -20.71 -2.18
N PRO A 66 6.88 -19.41 -2.09
CA PRO A 66 5.48 -19.07 -1.83
C PRO A 66 4.57 -19.66 -2.90
N GLU A 67 3.31 -19.89 -2.56
CA GLU A 67 2.33 -20.53 -3.42
C GLU A 67 1.42 -19.51 -4.11
N TRP A 68 0.94 -19.84 -5.30
CA TRP A 68 -0.10 -19.06 -5.96
C TRP A 68 -1.46 -19.43 -5.38
N ASP A 69 -2.22 -18.42 -4.98
CA ASP A 69 -3.56 -18.56 -4.41
C ASP A 69 -4.60 -17.97 -5.37
N ASN A 70 -5.72 -18.67 -5.56
CA ASN A 70 -6.83 -18.20 -6.37
C ASN A 70 -7.83 -17.33 -5.56
N ASP A 71 -7.68 -17.25 -4.23
CA ASP A 71 -8.46 -16.36 -3.35
C ASP A 71 -7.73 -15.02 -3.09
N GLY A 72 -7.31 -14.37 -4.18
CA GLY A 72 -6.72 -13.04 -4.16
C GLY A 72 -7.76 -11.96 -3.87
N LYS A 73 -7.30 -10.76 -3.48
CA LYS A 73 -8.21 -9.60 -3.36
C LYS A 73 -8.87 -9.25 -4.70
N PHE A 74 -8.06 -9.32 -5.75
CA PHE A 74 -8.45 -9.24 -7.15
C PHE A 74 -7.72 -10.37 -7.86
N GLY A 75 -8.46 -11.21 -8.60
CA GLY A 75 -7.85 -12.35 -9.27
C GLY A 75 -7.10 -13.27 -8.30
N LYS A 76 -5.79 -13.37 -8.46
CA LYS A 76 -4.91 -14.25 -7.68
C LYS A 76 -4.07 -13.48 -6.67
N ALA A 77 -3.33 -14.20 -5.84
CA ALA A 77 -2.36 -13.65 -4.90
C ALA A 77 -1.21 -14.63 -4.68
N LEU A 78 -0.22 -14.18 -3.91
CA LEU A 78 0.78 -15.06 -3.30
C LEU A 78 0.34 -15.40 -1.87
N SER A 79 0.40 -16.69 -1.54
CA SER A 79 0.28 -17.23 -0.20
C SER A 79 1.66 -17.59 0.35
N PHE A 80 1.88 -17.22 1.61
CA PHE A 80 3.14 -17.44 2.33
C PHE A 80 2.94 -18.40 3.52
N GLU A 81 1.79 -19.09 3.61
CA GLU A 81 1.44 -19.90 4.78
C GLU A 81 2.26 -21.20 4.91
N THR A 82 2.53 -21.84 3.79
CA THR A 82 3.14 -23.18 3.74
C THR A 82 4.66 -23.14 3.70
N ALA A 83 5.24 -22.01 3.26
CA ALA A 83 6.67 -21.84 3.05
C ALA A 83 7.31 -20.90 4.08
N LYS A 84 8.24 -21.43 4.88
CA LYS A 84 8.99 -20.64 5.87
C LYS A 84 9.91 -19.63 5.18
N SER A 85 9.96 -18.42 5.72
CA SER A 85 10.83 -17.34 5.22
C SER A 85 10.70 -17.08 3.70
N SER A 86 9.48 -17.24 3.17
CA SER A 86 9.18 -17.02 1.76
C SER A 86 8.83 -15.56 1.48
N TYR A 87 9.18 -15.09 0.27
CA TYR A 87 8.90 -13.73 -0.19
C TYR A 87 8.99 -13.65 -1.72
N ALA A 88 8.44 -12.57 -2.28
CA ALA A 88 8.74 -12.14 -3.63
C ALA A 88 9.83 -11.07 -3.58
N LEU A 89 10.93 -11.28 -4.29
CA LEU A 89 12.03 -10.33 -4.40
C LEU A 89 11.93 -9.58 -5.74
N VAL A 90 11.82 -8.26 -5.70
CA VAL A 90 11.74 -7.39 -6.88
C VAL A 90 12.94 -6.43 -6.91
N PRO A 91 13.55 -6.20 -8.09
CA PRO A 91 14.72 -5.33 -8.20
C PRO A 91 14.30 -3.86 -8.20
N LEU A 92 14.32 -3.20 -7.04
CA LEU A 92 13.95 -1.79 -6.94
C LEU A 92 15.15 -0.88 -6.68
N SER A 93 15.48 -0.07 -7.68
CA SER A 93 16.47 1.01 -7.60
C SER A 93 15.79 2.29 -7.11
N HIS A 94 15.46 2.38 -5.83
CA HIS A 94 14.71 3.56 -5.34
C HIS A 94 15.55 4.45 -4.43
N SER A 95 15.29 5.76 -4.55
CA SER A 95 15.71 6.76 -3.58
C SER A 95 15.09 6.45 -2.22
N ASN A 96 15.65 6.99 -1.15
CA ASN A 96 15.17 6.70 0.21
C ASN A 96 13.77 7.31 0.49
N SER A 97 13.14 7.98 -0.49
CA SER A 97 11.76 8.44 -0.45
C SER A 97 10.91 7.58 -1.38
N ILE A 98 9.88 6.92 -0.85
CA ILE A 98 9.07 5.94 -1.58
C ILE A 98 7.66 5.88 -1.00
N THR A 99 6.70 5.55 -1.87
CA THR A 99 5.39 5.05 -1.45
C THR A 99 5.30 3.58 -1.85
N VAL A 100 4.93 2.72 -0.91
CA VAL A 100 4.60 1.32 -1.19
C VAL A 100 3.16 1.09 -0.76
N ALA A 101 2.35 0.54 -1.64
CA ALA A 101 0.97 0.18 -1.37
C ALA A 101 0.70 -1.25 -1.84
N ALA A 102 -0.05 -2.01 -1.05
CA ALA A 102 -0.42 -3.38 -1.37
C ALA A 102 -1.74 -3.76 -0.71
N TRP A 103 -2.47 -4.68 -1.35
CA TRP A 103 -3.47 -5.46 -0.65
C TRP A 103 -2.79 -6.58 0.12
N ALA A 104 -3.10 -6.71 1.40
CA ALA A 104 -2.56 -7.76 2.25
C ALA A 104 -3.63 -8.37 3.16
N LYS A 105 -3.46 -9.66 3.45
CA LYS A 105 -4.27 -10.47 4.35
C LYS A 105 -3.31 -11.34 5.14
N TYR A 106 -3.44 -11.36 6.47
CA TYR A 106 -2.73 -12.33 7.30
C TYR A 106 -3.73 -13.31 7.88
N THR A 107 -3.35 -14.56 8.10
CA THR A 107 -4.27 -15.61 8.61
C THR A 107 -3.99 -16.02 10.04
N ALA A 108 -2.72 -15.94 10.46
CA ALA A 108 -2.28 -16.14 11.82
C ALA A 108 -1.07 -15.24 12.14
N LEU A 109 -0.77 -15.10 13.44
CA LEU A 109 0.42 -14.41 13.94
C LEU A 109 1.32 -15.43 14.64
N PRO A 110 2.05 -16.27 13.88
CA PRO A 110 2.89 -17.32 14.46
C PRO A 110 4.14 -16.77 15.17
N THR A 111 4.45 -15.49 14.98
CA THR A 111 5.58 -14.79 15.59
C THR A 111 5.12 -13.45 16.18
N THR A 112 6.04 -12.75 16.86
CA THR A 112 5.74 -11.44 17.44
C THR A 112 5.56 -10.34 16.41
N ASN A 113 6.06 -10.53 15.18
CA ASN A 113 5.96 -9.58 14.07
C ASN A 113 6.00 -10.33 12.73
N ILE A 114 4.97 -10.11 11.92
CA ILE A 114 4.94 -10.58 10.52
C ILE A 114 5.17 -9.40 9.58
N GLY A 115 6.07 -9.55 8.61
CA GLY A 115 6.28 -8.55 7.56
C GLY A 115 5.21 -8.68 6.49
N LEU A 116 4.58 -7.58 6.13
CA LEU A 116 3.65 -7.55 5.00
C LEU A 116 4.39 -7.18 3.71
N PHE A 117 5.16 -6.09 3.75
CA PHE A 117 6.06 -5.70 2.68
C PHE A 117 7.12 -4.73 3.20
N HIS A 118 8.24 -4.70 2.51
CA HIS A 118 9.36 -3.82 2.80
C HIS A 118 10.20 -3.58 1.55
N ALA A 119 10.62 -2.33 1.40
CA ALA A 119 11.65 -1.92 0.47
C ALA A 119 12.96 -1.78 1.26
N GLN A 120 13.87 -2.73 1.08
CA GLN A 120 15.10 -2.83 1.89
C GLN A 120 16.30 -3.28 1.06
N ALA A 121 17.50 -3.10 1.61
CA ALA A 121 18.70 -3.71 1.04
C ALA A 121 18.59 -5.25 1.15
N SER A 122 18.79 -5.95 0.03
CA SER A 122 18.67 -7.42 -0.02
C SER A 122 19.92 -8.09 0.54
N GLU A 123 19.78 -8.91 1.58
CA GLU A 123 20.86 -9.74 2.14
C GLU A 123 21.42 -10.71 1.10
N GLU A 124 20.56 -11.26 0.23
CA GLU A 124 20.96 -12.16 -0.84
C GLU A 124 21.88 -11.49 -1.87
N GLN A 125 21.83 -10.16 -1.97
CA GLN A 125 22.66 -9.35 -2.85
C GLN A 125 23.82 -8.67 -2.09
N GLY A 126 24.14 -9.12 -0.88
CA GLY A 126 25.20 -8.54 -0.04
C GLY A 126 24.83 -7.20 0.60
N GLY A 127 23.56 -6.81 0.53
CA GLY A 127 23.02 -5.63 1.20
C GLY A 127 22.84 -5.86 2.70
N ASN A 128 22.91 -4.77 3.47
CA ASN A 128 22.63 -4.81 4.91
C ASN A 128 21.22 -4.25 5.19
N PRO A 129 20.25 -5.07 5.64
CA PRO A 129 18.88 -4.60 5.90
C PRO A 129 18.82 -3.59 7.06
N ASN A 130 19.91 -3.41 7.81
CA ASN A 130 19.99 -2.37 8.84
C ASN A 130 20.38 -0.99 8.31
N THR A 131 20.66 -0.84 7.02
CA THR A 131 21.06 0.46 6.44
C THR A 131 19.96 1.15 5.66
N LYS A 132 18.95 0.41 5.20
CA LYS A 132 17.83 0.96 4.44
C LYS A 132 16.61 0.07 4.55
N VAL A 133 15.52 0.64 5.05
CA VAL A 133 14.22 -0.02 5.15
C VAL A 133 13.12 1.02 5.07
N VAL A 134 12.12 0.75 4.24
CA VAL A 134 10.75 1.25 4.42
C VAL A 134 9.85 0.04 4.46
N GLY A 135 9.26 -0.28 5.61
CA GLY A 135 8.49 -1.52 5.75
C GLY A 135 7.30 -1.39 6.67
N ILE A 136 6.41 -2.38 6.56
CA ILE A 136 5.17 -2.50 7.29
C ILE A 136 5.03 -3.92 7.85
N TRP A 137 4.66 -3.99 9.13
CA TRP A 137 4.46 -5.23 9.88
C TRP A 137 3.14 -5.20 10.65
N VAL A 138 2.67 -6.39 11.00
CA VAL A 138 1.63 -6.60 12.00
C VAL A 138 2.27 -7.29 13.20
N GLU A 139 2.18 -6.69 14.38
CA GLU A 139 2.68 -7.30 15.61
C GLU A 139 1.66 -8.27 16.23
N ASN A 140 2.07 -9.04 17.24
CA ASN A 140 1.21 -10.01 17.94
C ASN A 140 -0.08 -9.42 18.55
N THR A 141 -0.12 -8.12 18.85
CA THR A 141 -1.34 -7.41 19.30
C THR A 141 -2.31 -7.08 18.15
N LYS A 142 -1.99 -7.49 16.92
CA LYS A 142 -2.67 -7.19 15.65
C LYS A 142 -2.47 -5.76 15.14
N MET A 143 -1.71 -4.94 15.84
CA MET A 143 -1.48 -3.55 15.44
C MET A 143 -0.55 -3.46 14.22
N LEU A 144 -0.97 -2.71 13.21
CA LEU A 144 -0.12 -2.29 12.11
C LEU A 144 0.90 -1.26 12.58
N TRP A 145 2.15 -1.45 12.18
CA TRP A 145 3.22 -0.48 12.37
C TRP A 145 4.26 -0.55 11.26
N GLY A 146 5.13 0.45 11.19
CA GLY A 146 6.15 0.55 10.14
C GLY A 146 7.42 1.21 10.60
N ARG A 147 8.44 1.19 9.73
CA ARG A 147 9.77 1.72 10.01
C ARG A 147 10.36 2.38 8.77
N LEU A 148 11.11 3.46 9.00
CA LEU A 148 12.07 4.03 8.07
C LEU A 148 13.50 3.89 8.66
N ILE A 149 14.43 3.42 7.84
CA ILE A 149 15.87 3.59 8.03
C ILE A 149 16.38 4.42 6.85
N GLY A 150 16.80 5.64 7.14
CA GLY A 150 17.33 6.58 6.16
C GLY A 150 18.84 6.42 5.93
N PRO A 151 19.45 7.25 5.08
CA PRO A 151 20.88 7.16 4.74
C PRO A 151 21.84 7.40 5.91
N ASP A 152 21.36 7.92 7.04
CA ASP A 152 22.12 8.03 8.30
C ASP A 152 22.05 6.78 9.18
N ASN A 153 21.43 5.70 8.68
CA ASN A 153 21.16 4.44 9.38
C ASN A 153 20.28 4.59 10.65
N ALA A 154 19.67 5.76 10.86
CA ALA A 154 18.82 5.98 12.02
C ALA A 154 17.48 5.25 11.85
N ARG A 155 17.14 4.41 12.83
CA ARG A 155 15.86 3.70 12.88
C ARG A 155 14.77 4.61 13.41
N LYS A 156 13.71 4.80 12.63
CA LYS A 156 12.50 5.50 13.06
C LYS A 156 11.28 4.60 12.90
N ASN A 157 10.71 4.18 14.01
CA ASN A 157 9.42 3.48 14.00
C ASN A 157 8.30 4.51 13.88
N PHE A 158 7.32 4.21 13.04
CA PHE A 158 6.10 4.99 12.94
C PHE A 158 5.13 4.59 14.06
N PRO A 159 4.25 5.51 14.51
CA PRO A 159 3.21 5.17 15.46
C PRO A 159 2.32 4.03 14.95
N LYS A 160 1.91 3.14 15.87
CA LYS A 160 0.93 2.09 15.58
C LYS A 160 -0.39 2.74 15.19
N THR A 161 -1.08 2.21 14.19
CA THR A 161 -2.30 2.86 13.64
C THR A 161 -3.57 2.09 13.96
N LYS A 162 -3.70 0.87 13.43
CA LYS A 162 -4.95 0.11 13.46
C LYS A 162 -4.71 -1.36 13.73
N ALA A 163 -5.56 -1.95 14.58
CA ALA A 163 -5.64 -3.39 14.73
C ALA A 163 -6.29 -3.99 13.47
N LEU A 164 -5.64 -4.98 12.88
CA LEU A 164 -6.15 -5.70 11.72
C LEU A 164 -6.79 -7.01 12.16
N ASP A 165 -7.92 -7.35 11.57
CA ASP A 165 -8.55 -8.65 11.78
C ASP A 165 -7.88 -9.69 10.87
N ALA A 166 -7.65 -10.89 11.42
CA ALA A 166 -7.13 -12.00 10.62
C ALA A 166 -8.13 -12.38 9.51
N LYS A 167 -7.61 -12.93 8.42
CA LYS A 167 -8.34 -13.42 7.24
C LYS A 167 -9.15 -12.33 6.51
N LYS A 168 -8.82 -11.05 6.74
CA LYS A 168 -9.43 -9.91 6.07
C LYS A 168 -8.41 -9.17 5.21
N TRP A 169 -8.81 -8.81 4.00
CA TRP A 169 -8.01 -8.00 3.09
C TRP A 169 -8.06 -6.52 3.49
N TYR A 170 -6.90 -5.88 3.53
CA TYR A 170 -6.74 -4.44 3.73
C TYR A 170 -5.89 -3.84 2.62
N HIS A 171 -6.23 -2.63 2.18
CA HIS A 171 -5.36 -1.84 1.30
C HIS A 171 -4.43 -1.00 2.16
N ILE A 172 -3.17 -1.39 2.21
CA ILE A 172 -2.20 -0.83 3.13
C ILE A 172 -1.20 -0.01 2.34
N ALA A 173 -0.96 1.22 2.75
CA ALA A 173 0.06 2.06 2.15
C ALA A 173 0.99 2.67 3.19
N VAL A 174 2.26 2.80 2.81
CA VAL A 174 3.26 3.57 3.55
C VAL A 174 3.89 4.58 2.61
N THR A 175 3.98 5.82 3.08
CA THR A 175 4.76 6.88 2.47
C THR A 175 5.96 7.13 3.35
N ALA A 176 7.14 7.29 2.75
CA ALA A 176 8.34 7.67 3.45
C ALA A 176 9.08 8.73 2.64
N ASP A 177 9.55 9.76 3.33
CA ASP A 177 10.44 10.77 2.80
C ASP A 177 11.72 10.78 3.64
N ALA A 178 12.82 10.34 3.03
CA ALA A 178 14.11 10.29 3.71
C ALA A 178 14.76 11.65 3.90
N LYS A 179 14.38 12.67 3.13
CA LYS A 179 14.90 14.03 3.33
C LYS A 179 14.36 14.60 4.64
N THR A 180 13.06 14.45 4.87
CA THR A 180 12.41 14.92 6.11
C THR A 180 12.41 13.88 7.23
N LYS A 181 12.81 12.64 6.93
CA LYS A 181 12.73 11.48 7.83
C LYS A 181 11.32 11.31 8.40
N LYS A 182 10.31 11.55 7.57
CA LYS A 182 8.89 11.40 7.92
C LYS A 182 8.31 10.24 7.14
N GLY A 183 7.34 9.58 7.74
CA GLY A 183 6.52 8.61 7.04
C GLY A 183 5.14 8.54 7.64
N LYS A 184 4.19 8.06 6.84
CA LYS A 184 2.79 7.92 7.23
C LYS A 184 2.25 6.61 6.69
N GLN A 185 1.40 5.98 7.49
CA GLN A 185 0.79 4.68 7.21
C GLN A 185 -0.71 4.86 7.04
N TYR A 186 -1.29 4.05 6.17
CA TYR A 186 -2.70 4.08 5.80
C TYR A 186 -3.23 2.64 5.69
N VAL A 187 -4.47 2.45 6.14
CA VAL A 187 -5.24 1.19 6.13
C VAL A 187 -6.71 1.50 5.90
#